data_AF-A0A1Y1R3N1-F1
#
_entry.id   AF-A0A1Y1R3N1-F1
#
_cell.length_a   1.000
_cell.length_b   1.000
_cell.length_c   1.000
_cell.angle_alpha   90.00
_cell.angle_beta   90.00
_cell.angle_gamma   90.00
#
_symmetry.space_group_name_H-M   'P 1'
#
loop_
_entity.id
_entity.type
_entity.pdbx_description
1 polymer ?
#
loop_
_entity_poly.entity_id
_entity_poly.type
_entity_poly.pdbx_seq_one_letter_code
_entity_poly.pdbx_strand_id
1 'polypeptide(L)'
;MIKAIRLSGTDNVATLLQDAAKGETVTIISDRNEVLGTVVLLQAIPFGNKVALTPFAEGDELVKGGCPVGRAICAIPVGQLVHVQNIRSLRLDIPEPVIREIIKQMAIEEDAA
;
A
#
# COMPACT_ATOMS: atom_id res chain seq x y z
N MET A 1 -18.26 -4.54 6.16
CA MET A 1 -17.60 -3.57 5.25
C MET A 1 -16.13 -3.54 5.57
N ILE A 2 -15.28 -3.70 4.56
CA ILE A 2 -13.82 -3.70 4.72
C ILE A 2 -13.32 -2.27 4.86
N LYS A 3 -12.39 -2.04 5.79
CA LYS A 3 -11.88 -0.71 6.08
C LYS A 3 -10.36 -0.64 5.95
N ALA A 4 -9.88 0.51 5.48
CA ALA A 4 -8.49 0.93 5.58
C ALA A 4 -8.41 2.31 6.25
N ILE A 5 -7.36 2.54 7.02
CA ILE A 5 -7.13 3.83 7.69
C ILE A 5 -6.12 4.68 6.93
N ARG A 6 -6.47 5.95 6.69
CA ARG A 6 -5.57 7.02 6.22
C ARG A 6 -5.32 7.98 7.37
N LEU A 7 -4.05 8.17 7.76
CA LEU A 7 -3.70 8.89 8.99
C LEU A 7 -3.62 10.41 8.79
N SER A 8 -3.20 10.86 7.61
CA SER A 8 -3.13 12.28 7.25
C SER A 8 -3.85 12.56 5.93
N GLY A 9 -4.33 13.79 5.75
CA GLY A 9 -4.91 14.25 4.48
C GLY A 9 -3.91 14.24 3.31
N THR A 10 -2.61 14.26 3.61
CA THR A 10 -1.52 14.21 2.62
C THR A 10 -1.05 12.79 2.30
N ASP A 11 -1.61 11.77 2.95
CA ASP A 11 -1.20 10.39 2.72
C ASP A 11 -1.71 9.90 1.37
N ASN A 12 -0.83 9.24 0.61
CA ASN A 12 -1.16 8.60 -0.67
C ASN A 12 -1.34 7.07 -0.54
N VAL A 13 -1.36 6.56 0.69
CA VAL A 13 -1.66 5.17 1.03
C VAL A 13 -2.62 5.07 2.21
N ALA A 14 -3.32 3.95 2.34
CA ALA A 14 -4.05 3.57 3.55
C ALA A 14 -3.62 2.20 4.04
N THR A 15 -3.76 1.92 5.33
CA THR A 15 -3.46 0.60 5.92
C THR A 15 -4.74 -0.20 6.15
N LEU A 16 -4.78 -1.43 5.65
CA LEU A 16 -5.92 -2.33 5.84
C LEU A 16 -6.10 -2.72 7.31
N LEU A 17 -7.35 -2.67 7.77
CA LEU A 17 -7.74 -3.05 9.14
C LEU A 17 -8.26 -4.49 9.26
N GLN A 18 -8.28 -5.23 8.15
CA GLN A 18 -8.53 -6.67 8.07
C GLN A 18 -8.05 -7.19 6.70
N ASP A 19 -7.98 -8.50 6.53
CA ASP A 19 -7.69 -9.10 5.23
C ASP A 19 -8.77 -8.73 4.20
N ALA A 20 -8.35 -8.59 2.94
CA ALA A 20 -9.21 -8.24 1.83
C ALA A 20 -8.77 -8.97 0.55
N ALA A 21 -9.72 -9.51 -0.19
CA ALA A 21 -9.52 -10.21 -1.44
C ALA A 21 -9.47 -9.26 -2.66
N LYS A 22 -8.94 -9.78 -3.76
CA LYS A 22 -8.93 -9.10 -5.07
C LYS A 22 -10.35 -8.74 -5.50
N GLY A 23 -10.54 -7.52 -6.00
CA GLY A 23 -11.83 -7.00 -6.45
C GLY A 23 -12.75 -6.49 -5.33
N GLU A 24 -12.39 -6.68 -4.06
CA GLU A 24 -13.18 -6.13 -2.97
C GLU A 24 -13.08 -4.61 -2.90
N THR A 25 -14.20 -3.98 -2.54
CA THR A 25 -14.25 -2.53 -2.29
C THR A 25 -13.97 -2.24 -0.83
N VAL A 26 -12.93 -1.46 -0.58
CA VAL A 26 -12.47 -1.06 0.74
C VAL A 26 -12.87 0.37 1.02
N THR A 27 -13.51 0.62 2.17
CA THR A 27 -13.83 1.96 2.65
C THR A 27 -12.61 2.59 3.30
N ILE A 28 -12.21 3.77 2.84
CA ILE A 28 -11.11 4.54 3.44
C ILE A 28 -11.68 5.43 4.54
N ILE A 29 -11.13 5.30 5.74
CA ILE A 29 -11.52 6.10 6.90
C ILE A 29 -10.36 6.96 7.42
N SER A 30 -10.68 8.11 8.01
CA SER A 30 -9.71 8.92 8.75
C SER A 30 -9.41 8.30 10.12
N ASP A 31 -8.42 8.85 10.82
CA ASP A 31 -8.14 8.58 12.24
C ASP A 31 -9.30 8.95 13.18
N ARG A 32 -10.24 9.78 12.71
CA ARG A 32 -11.50 10.13 13.37
C ARG A 32 -12.69 9.28 12.92
N ASN A 33 -12.43 8.20 12.16
CA ASN A 33 -13.43 7.27 11.63
C ASN A 33 -14.46 7.92 10.67
N GLU A 34 -14.09 9.03 10.03
CA GLU A 34 -14.88 9.66 8.97
C GLU A 34 -14.63 8.93 7.64
N VAL A 35 -15.68 8.75 6.83
CA VAL A 35 -15.54 8.11 5.52
C VAL A 35 -14.97 9.11 4.52
N LEU A 36 -13.82 8.76 3.94
CA LEU A 36 -13.07 9.58 2.99
C LEU A 36 -13.31 9.15 1.53
N GLY A 37 -13.78 7.92 1.31
CA GLY A 37 -14.03 7.35 0.00
C GLY A 37 -13.90 5.84 -0.02
N THR A 38 -13.79 5.28 -1.23
CA THR A 38 -13.64 3.84 -1.45
C THR A 38 -12.58 3.54 -2.51
N VAL A 39 -11.92 2.38 -2.39
CA VAL A 39 -10.94 1.88 -3.36
C VAL A 39 -11.24 0.41 -3.66
N VAL A 40 -11.16 0.00 -4.92
CA VAL A 40 -11.26 -1.40 -5.34
C VAL A 40 -9.87 -2.02 -5.37
N LEU A 41 -9.68 -3.18 -4.75
CA LEU A 41 -8.36 -3.83 -4.70
C LEU A 41 -8.02 -4.56 -5.99
N LEU A 42 -6.77 -4.42 -6.43
CA LEU A 42 -6.25 -5.11 -7.62
C LEU A 42 -5.66 -6.50 -7.31
N GLN A 43 -5.42 -6.80 -6.04
CA GLN A 43 -4.93 -8.08 -5.54
C GLN A 43 -5.41 -8.31 -4.11
N ALA A 44 -5.21 -9.50 -3.57
CA ALA A 44 -5.46 -9.75 -2.15
C ALA A 44 -4.44 -8.96 -1.30
N ILE A 45 -4.90 -8.32 -0.23
CA ILE A 45 -4.05 -7.54 0.68
C ILE A 45 -4.32 -8.00 2.12
N PRO A 46 -3.31 -8.60 2.79
CA PRO A 46 -3.45 -8.99 4.20
C PRO A 46 -3.53 -7.78 5.13
N PHE A 47 -4.11 -7.99 6.32
CA PHE A 47 -4.17 -7.05 7.43
C PHE A 47 -2.82 -6.35 7.67
N GLY A 48 -2.88 -5.05 7.97
CA GLY A 48 -1.70 -4.24 8.31
C GLY A 48 -0.90 -3.74 7.10
N ASN A 49 -1.15 -4.27 5.90
CA ASN A 49 -0.46 -3.83 4.69
C ASN A 49 -1.10 -2.58 4.08
N LYS A 50 -0.37 -1.95 3.17
CA LYS A 50 -0.73 -0.66 2.58
C LYS A 50 -1.37 -0.85 1.21
N VAL A 51 -2.41 -0.09 0.93
CA VAL A 51 -3.03 0.04 -0.40
C VAL A 51 -2.78 1.45 -0.93
N ALA A 52 -2.50 1.56 -2.23
CA ALA A 52 -2.34 2.85 -2.92
C ALA A 52 -3.69 3.59 -3.03
N LEU A 53 -3.71 4.87 -2.64
CA LEU A 53 -4.88 5.76 -2.78
C LEU A 53 -4.81 6.65 -4.04
N THR A 54 -3.60 6.86 -4.54
CA THR A 54 -3.31 7.59 -5.79
C THR A 54 -2.40 6.73 -6.66
N PRO A 55 -2.34 6.95 -7.98
CA PRO A 55 -1.31 6.32 -8.78
C PRO A 55 0.08 6.85 -8.37
N PHE A 56 1.10 6.00 -8.50
CA PHE A 56 2.51 6.35 -8.38
C PHE A 56 3.20 6.12 -9.72
N ALA A 57 4.07 7.04 -10.10
CA ALA A 57 5.15 6.79 -11.06
C ALA A 57 6.41 6.29 -10.33
N GLU A 58 7.34 5.72 -11.07
CA GLU A 58 8.67 5.41 -10.53
C GLU A 58 9.33 6.70 -10.00
N GLY A 59 9.90 6.63 -8.80
CA GLY A 59 10.53 7.75 -8.10
C GLY A 59 9.59 8.55 -7.20
N ASP A 60 8.27 8.40 -7.34
CA ASP A 60 7.29 9.12 -6.50
C ASP A 60 7.44 8.77 -5.02
N GLU A 61 7.18 9.75 -4.16
CA GLU A 61 7.29 9.57 -2.72
C GLU A 61 6.06 8.87 -2.14
N LEU A 62 6.28 7.83 -1.33
CA LEU A 62 5.27 7.30 -0.43
C LEU A 62 5.18 8.17 0.81
N VAL A 63 4.02 8.79 1.02
CA VAL A 63 3.71 9.62 2.19
C VAL A 63 2.72 8.88 3.09
N LYS A 64 3.11 8.65 4.35
CA LYS A 64 2.27 8.04 5.37
C LYS A 64 2.43 8.77 6.71
N GLY A 65 1.32 9.08 7.36
CA GLY A 65 1.31 9.92 8.57
C GLY A 65 1.86 11.32 8.30
N GLY A 66 1.66 11.85 7.09
CA GLY A 66 2.16 13.16 6.69
C GLY A 66 3.68 13.26 6.49
N CYS A 67 4.40 12.13 6.50
CA CYS A 67 5.84 12.09 6.28
C CYS A 67 6.18 11.24 5.06
N PRO A 68 7.13 11.66 4.21
CA PRO A 68 7.70 10.79 3.19
C PRO A 68 8.49 9.67 3.88
N VAL A 69 8.18 8.42 3.58
CA VAL A 69 8.80 7.23 4.20
C VAL A 69 9.41 6.27 3.18
N GLY A 70 9.08 6.40 1.90
CA GLY A 70 9.62 5.54 0.83
C GLY A 70 9.56 6.21 -0.53
N ARG A 71 10.16 5.59 -1.52
CA ARG A 71 10.01 5.92 -2.95
C ARG A 71 9.54 4.70 -3.73
N ALA A 72 8.67 4.93 -4.70
CA ALA A 72 8.27 3.92 -5.66
C ALA A 72 9.44 3.57 -6.59
N ILE A 73 9.62 2.28 -6.86
CA ILE A 73 10.63 1.78 -7.81
C ILE A 73 10.02 1.30 -9.13
N CYS A 74 8.69 1.40 -9.24
CA CYS A 74 7.93 1.14 -10.45
C CYS A 74 6.60 1.90 -10.37
N ALA A 75 5.80 1.85 -11.43
CA ALA A 75 4.46 2.40 -11.40
C ALA A 75 3.56 1.57 -10.46
N ILE A 76 2.68 2.25 -9.70
CA ILE A 76 1.74 1.60 -8.78
C ILE A 76 0.34 2.20 -8.99
N PRO A 77 -0.59 1.52 -9.69
CA PRO A 77 -2.00 1.92 -9.76
C PRO A 77 -2.71 1.99 -8.39
N VAL A 78 -3.77 2.80 -8.34
CA VAL A 78 -4.70 2.86 -7.20
C VAL A 78 -5.26 1.46 -6.90
N GLY A 79 -5.33 1.08 -5.63
CA GLY A 79 -5.85 -0.22 -5.21
C GLY A 79 -4.82 -1.36 -5.21
N GLN A 80 -3.57 -1.10 -5.59
CA GLN A 80 -2.50 -2.08 -5.51
C GLN A 80 -1.87 -2.14 -4.11
N LEU A 81 -1.32 -3.32 -3.75
CA LEU A 81 -0.49 -3.50 -2.57
C LEU A 81 0.78 -2.65 -2.66
N VAL A 82 1.05 -1.86 -1.62
CA VAL A 82 2.23 -1.01 -1.49
C VAL A 82 3.17 -1.61 -0.43
N HIS A 83 4.22 -2.31 -0.88
CA HIS A 83 5.14 -3.04 -0.02
C HIS A 83 6.55 -3.13 -0.64
N VAL A 84 7.33 -4.16 -0.30
CA VAL A 84 8.78 -4.21 -0.55
C VAL A 84 9.12 -4.54 -2.00
N GLN A 85 8.16 -5.07 -2.75
CA GLN A 85 8.29 -5.33 -4.17
C GLN A 85 8.27 -4.05 -5.01
N ASN A 86 7.61 -2.99 -4.54
CA ASN A 86 7.40 -1.75 -5.31
C ASN A 86 7.82 -0.46 -4.59
N ILE A 87 8.25 -0.52 -3.34
CA ILE A 87 8.77 0.61 -2.57
C ILE A 87 10.17 0.30 -2.02
N ARG A 88 11.01 1.33 -1.95
CA ARG A 88 12.25 1.34 -1.17
C ARG A 88 12.14 2.39 -0.05
N SER A 89 12.60 2.05 1.15
CA SER A 89 12.52 2.93 2.33
C SER A 89 13.48 4.13 2.21
N LEU A 90 13.06 5.31 2.66
CA LEU A 90 13.93 6.49 2.74
C LEU A 90 14.82 6.54 3.99
N ARG A 91 14.69 5.57 4.89
CA ARG A 91 15.46 5.52 6.15
C ARG A 91 16.43 4.35 6.15
N LEU A 92 15.93 3.20 6.59
CA LEU A 92 16.61 1.92 6.53
C LEU A 92 15.81 1.02 5.61
N ASP A 93 16.47 0.53 4.58
CA ASP A 93 15.86 -0.35 3.62
C ASP A 93 16.19 -1.81 3.91
N ILE A 94 15.40 -2.71 3.34
CA ILE A 94 15.52 -4.14 3.58
C ILE A 94 16.57 -4.73 2.61
N PRO A 95 17.54 -5.54 3.09
CA PRO A 95 18.48 -6.22 2.21
C PRO A 95 17.76 -7.11 1.19
N GLU A 96 18.28 -7.14 -0.04
CA GLU A 96 17.67 -7.86 -1.16
C GLU A 96 17.32 -9.34 -0.86
N PRO A 97 18.14 -10.14 -0.15
CA PRO A 97 17.77 -11.51 0.19
C PRO A 97 16.52 -11.60 1.08
N VAL A 98 16.30 -10.62 1.95
CA VAL A 98 15.14 -10.57 2.85
C VAL A 98 13.90 -10.11 2.08
N ILE A 99 14.03 -9.17 1.13
CA ILE A 99 12.94 -8.77 0.24
C ILE A 99 12.39 -9.99 -0.52
N ARG A 100 13.28 -10.80 -1.11
CA ARG A 100 12.89 -12.01 -1.84
C ARG A 100 12.12 -13.01 -0.97
N GLU A 101 12.54 -13.18 0.28
CA GLU A 101 11.84 -14.08 1.20
C GLU A 101 10.46 -13.54 1.60
N ILE A 102 10.32 -12.22 1.83
CA ILE A 102 9.02 -11.59 2.12
C ILE A 102 8.05 -11.80 0.96
N ILE A 103 8.48 -11.54 -0.28
CA ILE A 103 7.64 -11.71 -1.48
C ILE A 103 7.14 -13.15 -1.58
N LYS A 104 8.03 -14.13 -1.37
CA LYS A 104 7.70 -15.55 -1.38
C LYS A 104 6.70 -15.93 -0.29
N GLN A 105 6.92 -15.49 0.95
CA GLN A 105 6.06 -15.83 2.09
C GLN A 105 4.67 -15.21 2.00
N MET A 106 4.58 -14.00 1.46
CA MET A 106 3.33 -13.29 1.28
C MET A 106 2.59 -13.67 -0.01
N ALA A 107 3.20 -14.51 -0.87
CA ALA A 107 2.69 -14.88 -2.19
C ALA A 107 2.26 -13.65 -3.00
N ILE A 108 3.06 -12.57 -2.94
CA ILE A 108 2.76 -11.31 -3.63
C ILE A 108 2.76 -11.58 -5.14
N GLU A 109 1.68 -11.16 -5.81
CA GLU A 109 1.59 -11.16 -7.27
C GLU A 109 2.69 -10.21 -7.80
N GLU A 110 3.78 -10.75 -8.34
CA GLU A 110 4.75 -9.97 -9.11
C GLU A 110 4.08 -9.61 -10.43
N ASP A 111 3.75 -8.34 -10.63
CA ASP A 111 3.24 -7.88 -11.92
C ASP A 111 4.34 -8.13 -12.97
N ALA A 112 4.04 -9.00 -13.93
CA ALA A 112 4.89 -9.23 -15.09
C ALA A 112 5.09 -7.88 -15.80
N ALA A 113 6.35 -7.43 -15.85
CA ALA A 113 6.78 -6.30 -16.65
C ALA A 113 6.41 -6.47 -18.13
#